data_AF-A0A4C1SL77-F1
#
_entry.id   AF-A0A4C1SL77-F1
#
_cell.length_a   1.000
_cell.length_b   1.000
_cell.length_c   1.000
_cell.angle_alpha   90.00
_cell.angle_beta   90.00
_cell.angle_gamma   90.00
#
_symmetry.space_group_name_H-M   'P 1'
#
loop_
_entity.id
_entity.type
_entity.pdbx_description
1 polymer ?
#
loop_
_entity_poly.entity_id
_entity_poly.type
_entity_poly.pdbx_seq_one_letter_code
_entity_poly.pdbx_strand_id
1 'polypeptide(L)'
;MDFGKRSKNFTEREKSLLIEVAKEFVCIIDNKKTDGTSVEAKKRAWAALTNKYNAVSETGCRTEKQLHALYDNLKKKARKNMSDDKSEMYKTGGGTFCPKTTAIDEKIVALLTPQFKPLVNEFDSSAPYYNLDNITQKHGEDAEAGTSGLVVIEINDEVSGEPLELKSSKRPFSPDMLDAVSETPRKKKGCLTEIKKKNINSLSASIIKRKKEKQSNEDCITKKKLEILELQKQQEVLKLEKTKIILELDIELKRVLLESAQLDLEFKRKTLNL
;
A
#
# COMPACT_ATOMS: atom_id res chain seq x y z
N MET A 1 -2.32 -30.09 12.68
CA MET A 1 -1.72 -28.74 12.84
C MET A 1 -2.17 -28.20 14.20
N ASP A 2 -1.22 -27.74 15.01
CA ASP A 2 -1.43 -27.32 16.40
C ASP A 2 -2.07 -25.91 16.43
N PHE A 3 -3.40 -25.83 16.47
CA PHE A 3 -4.15 -24.56 16.34
C PHE A 3 -4.28 -23.76 17.64
N GLY A 4 -3.61 -24.17 18.73
CA GLY A 4 -3.80 -23.60 20.06
C GLY A 4 -2.61 -22.82 20.64
N LYS A 5 -1.42 -22.89 20.04
CA LYS A 5 -0.24 -22.21 20.60
C LYS A 5 -0.12 -20.78 20.09
N ARG A 6 -0.10 -19.83 21.03
CA ARG A 6 0.26 -18.42 20.76
C ARG A 6 1.63 -18.39 20.09
N SER A 7 1.71 -17.78 18.92
CA SER A 7 2.99 -17.61 18.22
C SER A 7 3.92 -16.73 19.06
N LYS A 8 5.23 -17.02 19.03
CA LYS A 8 6.26 -16.18 19.68
C LYS A 8 6.12 -14.73 19.24
N ASN A 9 6.33 -13.78 20.16
CA ASN A 9 6.35 -12.36 19.84
C ASN A 9 7.47 -12.05 18.83
N PHE A 10 7.29 -10.96 18.08
CA PHE A 10 8.31 -10.48 17.15
C PHE A 10 9.39 -9.69 17.89
N THR A 11 10.63 -10.12 17.74
CA THR A 11 11.85 -9.44 18.18
C THR A 11 12.11 -8.17 17.36
N GLU A 12 13.00 -7.32 17.85
CA GLU A 12 13.37 -6.09 17.14
C GLU A 12 14.11 -6.37 15.81
N ARG A 13 14.95 -7.42 15.81
CA ARG A 13 15.63 -7.90 14.59
C ARG A 13 14.63 -8.38 13.54
N GLU A 14 13.61 -9.16 13.96
CA GLU A 14 12.53 -9.60 13.07
C GLU A 14 11.74 -8.41 12.48
N LYS A 15 11.45 -7.38 13.28
CA LYS A 15 10.77 -6.17 12.80
C LYS A 15 11.64 -5.42 11.77
N SER A 16 12.94 -5.30 12.04
CA SER A 16 13.88 -4.66 11.11
C SER A 16 14.01 -5.44 9.80
N LEU A 17 14.11 -6.77 9.87
CA LEU A 17 14.14 -7.66 8.72
C LEU A 17 12.88 -7.50 7.86
N LEU A 18 11.69 -7.45 8.49
CA LEU A 18 10.44 -7.25 7.75
C LEU A 18 10.46 -5.94 6.96
N ILE A 19 10.95 -4.86 7.57
CA ILE A 19 11.05 -3.54 6.93
C ILE A 19 12.03 -3.59 5.75
N GLU A 20 13.17 -4.25 5.91
CA GLU A 20 14.19 -4.42 4.87
C GLU A 20 13.68 -5.20 3.67
N VAL A 21 12.99 -6.32 3.89
CA VAL A 21 12.37 -7.08 2.80
C VAL A 21 11.21 -6.29 2.17
N ALA A 22 10.44 -5.55 2.97
CA ALA A 22 9.31 -4.77 2.48
C ALA A 22 9.74 -3.63 1.53
N LYS A 23 10.97 -3.11 1.66
CA LYS A 23 11.51 -2.01 0.81
C LYS A 23 11.32 -2.28 -0.69
N GLU A 24 11.55 -3.51 -1.11
CA GLU A 24 11.45 -3.90 -2.52
C GLU A 24 10.00 -3.92 -3.04
N PHE A 25 9.01 -4.09 -2.15
CA PHE A 25 7.61 -4.27 -2.51
C PHE A 25 6.74 -3.06 -2.17
N VAL A 26 7.28 -1.98 -1.57
CA VAL A 26 6.54 -0.79 -1.09
C VAL A 26 5.57 -0.24 -2.15
N CYS A 27 6.05 -0.07 -3.38
CA CYS A 27 5.26 0.48 -4.49
C CYS A 27 4.00 -0.34 -4.82
N ILE A 28 4.01 -1.65 -4.52
CA ILE A 28 2.90 -2.56 -4.76
C ILE A 28 2.02 -2.68 -3.52
N ILE A 29 2.60 -2.95 -2.35
CA ILE A 29 1.87 -3.19 -1.10
C ILE A 29 1.12 -1.95 -0.61
N ASP A 30 1.73 -0.77 -0.70
CA ASP A 30 1.14 0.49 -0.25
C ASP A 30 0.46 1.27 -1.40
N ASN A 31 0.25 0.62 -2.55
CA ASN A 31 -0.53 1.18 -3.64
C ASN A 31 -1.98 1.42 -3.18
N LYS A 32 -2.53 2.62 -3.37
CA LYS A 32 -3.91 2.97 -2.97
C LYS A 32 -4.98 2.46 -3.93
N LYS A 33 -4.62 1.95 -5.10
CA LYS A 33 -5.58 1.42 -6.08
C LYS A 33 -6.28 0.15 -5.55
N THR A 34 -7.54 -0.03 -5.97
CA THR A 34 -8.43 -1.12 -5.54
C THR A 34 -8.99 -1.94 -6.71
N ASP A 35 -8.41 -1.81 -7.90
CA ASP A 35 -8.72 -2.63 -9.07
C ASP A 35 -8.33 -4.11 -8.85
N GLY A 36 -9.03 -5.03 -9.52
CA GLY A 36 -8.77 -6.47 -9.37
C GLY A 36 -7.32 -6.86 -9.68
N THR A 37 -6.70 -6.20 -10.66
CA THR A 37 -5.29 -6.39 -11.02
C THR A 37 -4.33 -5.94 -9.92
N SER A 38 -4.54 -4.79 -9.28
CA SER A 38 -3.72 -4.35 -8.15
C SER A 38 -3.95 -5.19 -6.89
N VAL A 39 -5.18 -5.66 -6.64
CA VAL A 39 -5.46 -6.59 -5.54
C VAL A 39 -4.68 -7.88 -5.71
N GLU A 40 -4.67 -8.45 -6.91
CA GLU A 40 -3.94 -9.69 -7.18
C GLU A 40 -2.41 -9.47 -7.16
N ALA A 41 -1.93 -8.32 -7.65
CA ALA A 41 -0.53 -7.94 -7.53
C ALA A 41 -0.09 -7.79 -6.07
N LYS A 42 -0.91 -7.18 -5.20
CA LYS A 42 -0.65 -7.07 -3.76
C LYS A 42 -0.56 -8.43 -3.09
N LYS A 43 -1.50 -9.34 -3.37
CA LYS A 43 -1.45 -10.72 -2.84
C LYS A 43 -0.15 -11.42 -3.25
N ARG A 44 0.23 -11.32 -4.53
CA ARG A 44 1.49 -11.91 -5.01
C ARG A 44 2.71 -11.30 -4.34
N ALA A 45 2.72 -9.97 -4.15
CA ALA A 45 3.79 -9.27 -3.45
C ALA A 45 3.90 -9.72 -1.98
N TRP A 46 2.78 -9.85 -1.28
CA TRP A 46 2.75 -10.35 0.09
C TRP A 46 3.22 -11.79 0.22
N ALA A 47 2.83 -12.67 -0.72
CA ALA A 47 3.34 -14.04 -0.76
C ALA A 47 4.86 -14.08 -1.00
N ALA A 48 5.37 -13.28 -1.96
CA ALA A 48 6.81 -13.19 -2.25
C ALA A 48 7.60 -12.63 -1.06
N LEU A 49 7.10 -11.57 -0.42
CA LEU A 49 7.66 -10.98 0.80
C LEU A 49 7.69 -12.01 1.93
N THR A 50 6.62 -12.76 2.12
CA THR A 50 6.53 -13.80 3.16
C THR A 50 7.57 -14.90 2.93
N ASN A 51 7.76 -15.32 1.68
CA ASN A 51 8.78 -16.31 1.33
C ASN A 51 10.19 -15.79 1.60
N LYS A 52 10.51 -14.55 1.18
CA LYS A 52 11.80 -13.92 1.46
C LYS A 52 12.06 -13.76 2.96
N TYR A 53 11.07 -13.30 3.71
CA TYR A 53 11.17 -13.16 5.16
C TYR A 53 11.43 -14.51 5.83
N ASN A 54 10.66 -15.54 5.48
CA ASN A 54 10.79 -16.87 6.06
C ASN A 54 12.08 -17.58 5.68
N ALA A 55 12.69 -17.26 4.52
CA ALA A 55 13.99 -17.78 4.12
C ALA A 55 15.15 -17.28 5.00
N VAL A 56 14.99 -16.10 5.62
CA VAL A 56 16.01 -15.47 6.48
C VAL A 56 15.66 -15.60 7.97
N SER A 57 14.38 -15.82 8.31
CA SER A 57 13.89 -15.85 9.69
C SER A 57 14.50 -17.00 10.52
N GLU A 58 15.26 -16.64 11.56
CA GLU A 58 15.85 -17.58 12.52
C GLU A 58 14.83 -18.18 13.51
N THR A 59 13.71 -17.49 13.75
CA THR A 59 12.76 -17.83 14.84
C THR A 59 11.60 -18.72 14.36
N GLY A 60 11.62 -19.11 13.09
CA GLY A 60 10.64 -19.97 12.43
C GLY A 60 9.76 -19.25 11.40
N CYS A 61 8.93 -20.02 10.72
CA CYS A 61 8.06 -19.53 9.65
C CYS A 61 6.87 -18.72 10.20
N ARG A 62 6.59 -17.60 9.55
CA ARG A 62 5.42 -16.75 9.81
C ARG A 62 4.44 -16.84 8.65
N THR A 63 3.17 -16.73 8.97
CA THR A 63 2.10 -16.66 7.97
C THR A 63 2.00 -15.25 7.41
N GLU A 64 1.55 -15.13 6.16
CA GLU A 64 1.32 -13.86 5.48
C GLU A 64 0.45 -12.91 6.34
N LYS A 65 -0.62 -13.44 6.96
CA LYS A 65 -1.51 -12.67 7.84
C LYS A 65 -0.78 -12.05 9.04
N GLN A 66 0.18 -12.78 9.63
CA GLN A 66 0.95 -12.28 10.77
C GLN A 66 1.90 -11.15 10.34
N LEU A 67 2.56 -11.30 9.18
CA LEU A 67 3.46 -10.28 8.64
C LEU A 67 2.70 -9.03 8.21
N HIS A 68 1.53 -9.20 7.60
CA HIS A 68 0.64 -8.09 7.24
C HIS A 68 0.22 -7.30 8.48
N ALA A 69 -0.25 -7.99 9.52
CA ALA A 69 -0.64 -7.37 10.79
C ALA A 69 0.55 -6.67 11.47
N LEU A 70 1.75 -7.27 11.43
CA LEU A 70 2.95 -6.66 11.98
C LEU A 70 3.30 -5.37 11.23
N TYR A 71 3.34 -5.40 9.89
CA TYR A 71 3.65 -4.24 9.06
C TYR A 71 2.65 -3.09 9.29
N ASP A 72 1.35 -3.40 9.35
CA ASP A 72 0.33 -2.39 9.61
C ASP A 72 0.45 -1.78 11.01
N ASN A 73 0.76 -2.61 12.02
CA ASN A 73 0.99 -2.14 13.39
C ASN A 73 2.24 -1.27 13.48
N LEU A 74 3.32 -1.64 12.78
CA LEU A 74 4.54 -0.86 12.66
C LEU A 74 4.26 0.51 12.02
N LYS A 75 3.54 0.55 10.90
CA LYS A 75 3.12 1.82 10.26
C LYS A 75 2.28 2.69 11.19
N LYS A 76 1.33 2.10 11.92
CA LYS A 76 0.49 2.83 12.89
C LYS A 76 1.31 3.37 14.05
N LYS A 77 2.22 2.56 14.60
CA LYS A 77 3.10 2.95 15.71
C LYS A 77 4.02 4.10 15.30
N ALA A 78 4.67 4.02 14.14
CA ALA A 78 5.52 5.08 13.63
C ALA A 78 4.76 6.41 13.46
N ARG A 79 3.55 6.38 12.90
CA ARG A 79 2.68 7.57 12.81
C ARG A 79 2.34 8.17 14.15
N LYS A 80 2.00 7.31 15.14
CA LYS A 80 1.66 7.75 16.47
C LYS A 80 2.87 8.38 17.17
N ASN A 81 4.01 7.70 17.16
CA ASN A 81 5.24 8.19 17.78
C ASN A 81 5.67 9.54 17.21
N MET A 82 5.62 9.71 15.88
CA MET A 82 5.90 11.00 15.23
C MET A 82 4.92 12.10 15.64
N SER A 83 3.64 11.78 15.77
CA SER A 83 2.62 12.74 16.21
C SER A 83 2.78 13.11 17.69
N ASP A 84 3.12 12.14 18.53
CA ASP A 84 3.38 12.34 19.95
C ASP A 84 4.63 13.22 20.10
N ASP A 85 5.71 12.92 19.38
CA ASP A 85 6.95 13.71 19.41
C ASP A 85 6.73 15.15 18.96
N LYS A 86 5.95 15.36 17.89
CA LYS A 86 5.51 16.69 17.47
C LYS A 86 4.77 17.40 18.61
N SER A 87 3.80 16.72 19.24
CA SER A 87 2.99 17.32 20.30
C SER A 87 3.81 17.67 21.54
N GLU A 88 4.71 16.79 21.96
CA GLU A 88 5.55 17.01 23.14
C GLU A 88 6.55 18.16 22.93
N MET A 89 7.07 18.33 21.72
CA MET A 89 7.92 19.48 21.37
C MET A 89 7.22 20.83 21.59
N TYR A 90 5.90 20.91 21.39
CA TYR A 90 5.13 22.14 21.63
C TYR A 90 4.68 22.33 23.09
N LYS A 91 4.79 21.30 23.93
CA LYS A 91 4.41 21.39 25.36
C LYS A 91 5.53 21.94 26.23
N THR A 92 6.77 21.96 25.75
CA THR A 92 7.90 22.37 26.57
C THR A 92 8.01 23.89 26.62
N GLY A 93 7.78 24.47 27.81
CA GLY A 93 8.04 25.88 28.09
C GLY A 93 9.54 26.18 28.30
N GLY A 94 10.41 25.69 27.41
CA GLY A 94 11.87 25.87 27.49
C GLY A 94 12.67 24.63 27.98
N GLY A 95 12.04 23.47 28.12
CA GLY A 95 12.71 22.21 28.48
C GLY A 95 13.10 21.33 27.28
N THR A 96 14.12 20.49 27.44
CA THR A 96 14.55 19.50 26.43
C THR A 96 13.52 18.37 26.31
N PHE A 97 13.11 18.05 25.09
CA PHE A 97 12.20 16.94 24.77
C PHE A 97 12.96 15.63 24.51
N CYS A 98 12.39 14.49 24.93
CA CYS A 98 12.92 13.15 24.65
C CYS A 98 12.05 12.43 23.59
N PRO A 99 12.56 12.20 22.37
CA PRO A 99 11.80 11.54 21.31
C PRO A 99 11.42 10.10 21.67
N LYS A 100 10.16 9.73 21.40
CA LYS A 100 9.64 8.35 21.51
C LYS A 100 9.83 7.58 20.21
N THR A 101 10.14 8.28 19.12
CA THR A 101 10.46 7.67 17.83
C THR A 101 11.65 6.73 17.97
N THR A 102 11.48 5.48 17.52
CA THR A 102 12.54 4.45 17.53
C THR A 102 13.22 4.41 16.16
N ALA A 103 14.44 3.86 16.05
CA ALA A 103 15.12 3.64 14.77
C ALA A 103 14.29 2.86 13.73
N ILE A 104 13.42 1.94 14.18
CA ILE A 104 12.45 1.25 13.32
C ILE A 104 11.41 2.21 12.74
N ASP A 105 10.92 3.16 13.54
CA ASP A 105 9.91 4.13 13.12
C ASP A 105 10.49 5.06 12.05
N GLU A 106 11.72 5.52 12.23
CA GLU A 106 12.45 6.31 11.23
C GLU A 106 12.61 5.57 9.90
N LYS A 107 12.98 4.28 9.94
CA LYS A 107 13.05 3.45 8.73
C LYS A 107 11.69 3.36 8.03
N ILE A 108 10.59 3.28 8.77
CA ILE A 108 9.23 3.24 8.20
C ILE A 108 8.87 4.59 7.57
N VAL A 109 9.16 5.70 8.25
CA VAL A 109 8.93 7.05 7.74
C VAL A 109 9.73 7.30 6.46
N ALA A 110 10.98 6.84 6.41
CA ALA A 110 11.83 6.91 5.23
C ALA A 110 11.31 6.04 4.07
N LEU A 111 10.62 4.94 4.35
CA LEU A 111 10.01 4.12 3.30
C LEU A 111 8.70 4.67 2.76
N LEU A 112 7.94 5.35 3.62
CA LEU A 112 6.64 5.90 3.27
C LEU A 112 6.68 7.41 3.08
N THR A 113 7.85 8.01 2.86
CA THR A 113 8.06 9.47 2.80
C THR A 113 6.98 10.26 2.04
N PRO A 114 6.46 9.83 0.87
CA PRO A 114 5.40 10.55 0.17
C PRO A 114 4.08 10.63 0.96
N GLN A 115 3.83 9.69 1.87
CA GLN A 115 2.63 9.62 2.70
C GLN A 115 2.78 10.37 4.03
N PHE A 116 4.01 10.62 4.47
CA PHE A 116 4.33 11.30 5.73
C PHE A 116 4.63 12.79 5.56
N LYS A 117 4.90 13.24 4.32
CA LYS A 117 5.11 14.67 4.05
C LYS A 117 3.79 15.44 4.27
N PRO A 118 3.74 16.37 5.21
CA PRO A 118 2.58 17.21 5.43
C PRO A 118 2.45 18.22 4.29
N LEU A 119 1.22 18.71 4.08
CA LEU A 119 0.99 19.85 3.21
C LEU A 119 1.58 21.09 3.89
N VAL A 120 2.47 21.80 3.19
CA VAL A 120 3.07 23.03 3.70
C VAL A 120 1.98 24.09 3.76
N ASN A 121 1.77 24.63 4.96
CA ASN A 121 0.89 25.77 5.20
C ASN A 121 1.60 26.75 6.12
N GLU A 122 1.95 27.92 5.58
CA GLU A 122 2.69 28.97 6.29
C GLU A 122 1.86 29.65 7.39
N PHE A 123 0.53 29.55 7.30
CA PHE A 123 -0.40 30.14 8.28
C PHE A 123 -0.83 29.14 9.36
N ASP A 124 -0.35 27.90 9.32
CA ASP A 124 -0.64 26.92 10.37
C ASP A 124 0.28 27.14 11.58
N SER A 125 -0.25 27.01 12.79
CA SER A 125 0.52 27.08 14.04
C SER A 125 1.65 26.05 14.09
N SER A 126 1.62 25.04 13.22
CA SER A 126 2.65 24.01 13.11
C SER A 126 3.66 24.18 11.96
N ALA A 127 3.60 25.29 11.21
CA ALA A 127 4.53 25.60 10.12
C ALA A 127 6.02 25.53 10.51
N PRO A 128 6.47 26.01 11.69
CA PRO A 128 7.89 25.98 12.06
C PRO A 128 8.48 24.56 12.14
N TYR A 129 7.68 23.56 12.52
CA TYR A 129 8.15 22.18 12.66
C TYR A 129 8.52 21.54 11.33
N TYR A 130 7.81 21.89 10.25
CA TYR A 130 8.03 21.31 8.93
C TYR A 130 9.13 22.04 8.13
N ASN A 131 9.52 23.23 8.57
CA ASN A 131 10.56 24.04 7.92
C ASN A 131 11.99 23.68 8.36
N LEU A 132 12.14 22.89 9.44
CA LEU A 132 13.45 22.46 9.96
C LEU A 132 14.16 21.47 9.00
N ASP A 133 13.39 20.67 8.24
CA ASP A 133 13.91 19.68 7.29
C ASP A 133 14.65 20.32 6.09
N ASN A 134 14.42 21.61 5.80
CA ASN A 134 15.05 22.31 4.68
C ASN A 134 16.47 22.83 4.99
N ILE A 135 16.88 22.89 6.27
CA ILE A 135 18.20 23.40 6.67
C ILE A 135 19.27 22.31 6.54
N THR A 136 18.91 21.04 6.73
CA THR A 136 19.86 19.91 6.69
C THR A 136 20.28 19.51 5.26
N GLN A 137 19.60 19.97 4.21
CA GLN A 137 19.99 19.70 2.81
C GLN A 137 20.90 20.77 2.17
N LYS A 138 21.31 21.81 2.93
CA LYS A 138 22.06 22.96 2.38
C LYS A 138 23.52 23.07 2.84
N HIS A 139 24.00 22.23 3.75
CA HIS A 139 25.43 22.17 4.11
C HIS A 139 26.00 20.79 3.77
N GLY A 140 26.59 20.69 2.58
CA GLY A 140 27.60 19.67 2.29
C GLY A 140 28.97 20.15 2.73
N GLU A 141 29.85 19.18 2.98
CA GLU A 141 31.31 19.27 2.97
C GLU A 141 31.97 20.18 4.05
N ASP A 142 32.96 19.57 4.72
CA ASP A 142 34.02 20.14 5.54
C ASP A 142 33.86 20.31 7.08
N ALA A 143 34.72 19.53 7.75
CA ALA A 143 35.45 19.77 9.00
C ALA A 143 34.80 19.61 10.38
N GLU A 144 35.61 18.99 11.25
CA GLU A 144 35.37 18.62 12.65
C GLU A 144 35.10 19.79 13.61
N ALA A 145 34.30 19.49 14.64
CA ALA A 145 34.64 19.54 16.07
C ALA A 145 33.42 19.98 16.89
N GLY A 146 33.12 19.22 17.93
CA GLY A 146 31.91 19.39 18.73
C GLY A 146 31.80 20.76 19.40
N THR A 147 30.57 21.21 19.60
CA THR A 147 30.17 22.04 20.74
C THR A 147 28.65 21.93 20.90
N SER A 148 28.24 21.65 22.14
CA SER A 148 26.87 21.67 22.60
C SER A 148 26.31 23.09 22.47
N GLY A 149 25.40 23.31 21.52
CA GLY A 149 24.88 24.63 21.15
C GLY A 149 23.44 24.84 21.61
N LEU A 150 23.31 25.40 22.81
CA LEU A 150 22.14 26.11 23.34
C LEU A 150 21.59 27.10 22.31
N VAL A 151 20.28 27.09 22.03
CA VAL A 151 19.62 28.17 21.26
C VAL A 151 18.73 28.95 22.21
N VAL A 152 19.22 30.11 22.61
CA VAL A 152 18.46 31.18 23.26
C VAL A 152 17.55 31.80 22.20
N ILE A 153 16.25 31.84 22.45
CA ILE A 153 15.31 32.63 21.65
C ILE A 153 14.99 33.88 22.47
N GLU A 154 15.42 35.04 21.97
CA GLU A 154 15.11 36.35 22.52
C GLU A 154 13.60 36.60 22.44
N ILE A 155 13.02 37.03 23.57
CA ILE A 155 11.61 37.40 23.72
C ILE A 155 11.54 38.91 23.53
N ASN A 156 10.90 39.38 22.47
CA ASN A 156 10.42 40.76 22.38
C ASN A 156 8.96 40.80 22.79
N ASP A 157 8.72 41.34 23.98
CA ASP A 157 7.42 41.76 24.48
C ASP A 157 6.98 43.03 23.75
N GLU A 158 5.78 43.03 23.17
CA GLU A 158 5.01 44.26 22.99
C GLU A 158 3.53 43.98 23.24
N VAL A 159 3.05 44.58 24.33
CA VAL A 159 1.71 44.39 24.91
C VAL A 159 0.80 45.54 24.46
N SER A 160 -0.44 45.22 24.09
CA SER A 160 -1.55 46.17 24.05
C SER A 160 -2.86 45.40 24.20
N GLY A 161 -3.56 45.60 25.33
CA GLY A 161 -4.90 45.09 25.64
C GLY A 161 -5.98 45.65 24.70
N GLU A 162 -7.26 45.26 24.76
CA GLU A 162 -8.08 44.77 25.87
C GLU A 162 -9.44 44.16 25.30
N PRO A 163 -10.48 43.77 26.07
CA PRO A 163 -10.92 42.37 26.27
C PRO A 163 -12.39 42.07 25.83
N LEU A 164 -12.97 40.95 26.33
CA LEU A 164 -14.41 40.52 26.43
C LEU A 164 -14.76 39.24 25.63
N GLU A 165 -15.52 38.22 26.07
CA GLU A 165 -16.07 37.72 27.35
C GLU A 165 -16.58 36.28 27.04
N LEU A 166 -16.34 35.32 27.94
CA LEU A 166 -16.59 33.88 27.73
C LEU A 166 -17.89 33.45 28.44
N LYS A 167 -18.94 33.04 27.71
CA LYS A 167 -20.17 32.50 28.33
C LYS A 167 -20.20 30.97 28.32
N SER A 168 -19.87 30.40 29.49
CA SER A 168 -20.20 29.04 29.92
C SER A 168 -21.69 28.95 30.27
N SER A 169 -22.39 27.90 29.82
CA SER A 169 -23.72 27.56 30.34
C SER A 169 -23.76 26.10 30.81
N LYS A 170 -23.88 25.92 32.12
CA LYS A 170 -24.19 24.65 32.80
C LYS A 170 -25.71 24.52 32.97
N ARG A 171 -26.17 23.27 32.81
CA ARG A 171 -27.44 22.55 33.09
C ARG A 171 -28.49 23.21 34.03
N PRO A 172 -29.73 22.66 34.02
CA PRO A 172 -30.06 21.79 35.16
C PRO A 172 -30.81 20.49 34.82
N PHE A 173 -30.63 19.52 35.72
CA PHE A 173 -31.35 18.25 35.86
C PHE A 173 -32.43 18.37 36.95
N SER A 174 -33.34 17.38 36.96
CA SER A 174 -34.14 16.79 38.08
C SER A 174 -35.67 16.92 37.89
N PRO A 175 -36.54 16.16 38.60
CA PRO A 175 -36.44 14.77 39.13
C PRO A 175 -37.77 13.94 39.11
N ASP A 176 -37.67 12.68 39.59
CA ASP A 176 -38.70 11.82 40.23
C ASP A 176 -39.75 11.05 39.37
N MET A 177 -40.26 9.86 39.71
CA MET A 177 -39.96 8.77 40.66
C MET A 177 -40.95 7.60 40.36
N LEU A 178 -40.58 6.38 40.81
CA LEU A 178 -41.41 5.21 41.23
C LEU A 178 -42.19 4.28 40.25
N ASP A 179 -41.66 3.05 40.18
CA ASP A 179 -42.26 1.71 40.46
C ASP A 179 -43.26 0.94 39.55
N ALA A 180 -42.96 -0.38 39.49
CA ALA A 180 -43.83 -1.58 39.40
C ALA A 180 -43.97 -2.36 38.06
N VAL A 181 -43.27 -3.51 38.00
CA VAL A 181 -43.75 -4.90 37.70
C VAL A 181 -45.03 -5.03 36.83
N SER A 182 -45.05 -5.68 35.66
CA SER A 182 -45.10 -7.15 35.47
C SER A 182 -45.30 -7.55 33.98
N GLU A 183 -44.74 -8.72 33.61
CA GLU A 183 -45.22 -9.76 32.68
C GLU A 183 -45.49 -9.54 31.16
N THR A 184 -45.03 -10.53 30.37
CA THR A 184 -45.40 -10.81 28.95
C THR A 184 -46.43 -11.96 28.92
N PRO A 185 -46.94 -12.54 27.79
CA PRO A 185 -47.03 -12.14 26.36
C PRO A 185 -48.46 -12.38 25.76
N ARG A 186 -48.73 -11.98 24.49
CA ARG A 186 -49.58 -12.76 23.52
C ARG A 186 -49.59 -12.19 22.09
N LYS A 187 -49.45 -13.09 21.10
CA LYS A 187 -49.54 -12.87 19.63
C LYS A 187 -50.99 -12.64 19.18
N LYS A 188 -51.23 -11.73 18.23
CA LYS A 188 -52.29 -11.87 17.20
C LYS A 188 -51.83 -11.30 15.85
N LYS A 189 -52.01 -12.10 14.80
CA LYS A 189 -51.78 -11.80 13.38
C LYS A 189 -52.96 -11.01 12.81
N GLY A 190 -52.69 -10.10 11.86
CA GLY A 190 -53.61 -9.78 10.77
C GLY A 190 -53.78 -8.30 10.45
N CYS A 191 -53.14 -7.83 9.37
CA CYS A 191 -53.77 -7.19 8.19
C CYS A 191 -52.73 -6.33 7.44
N LEU A 192 -52.46 -6.66 6.17
CA LEU A 192 -51.43 -6.06 5.33
C LEU A 192 -52.10 -5.06 4.36
N THR A 193 -52.00 -3.76 4.63
CA THR A 193 -52.58 -2.70 3.80
C THR A 193 -51.79 -2.47 2.51
N GLU A 194 -52.52 -2.18 1.43
CA GLU A 194 -52.07 -2.15 0.02
C GLU A 194 -50.89 -1.19 -0.29
N ILE A 195 -50.59 -0.27 0.61
CA ILE A 195 -49.47 0.67 0.50
C ILE A 195 -48.12 -0.08 0.50
N LYS A 196 -48.02 -1.22 1.19
CA LYS A 196 -46.80 -2.05 1.18
C LYS A 196 -46.63 -2.86 -0.10
N LYS A 197 -47.71 -3.25 -0.80
CA LYS A 197 -47.63 -4.08 -2.02
C LYS A 197 -47.00 -3.33 -3.20
N LYS A 198 -47.33 -2.04 -3.38
CA LYS A 198 -46.72 -1.22 -4.44
C LYS A 198 -45.22 -0.98 -4.21
N ASN A 199 -44.82 -0.80 -2.95
CA ASN A 199 -43.42 -0.62 -2.56
C ASN A 199 -42.60 -1.93 -2.71
N ILE A 200 -43.18 -3.08 -2.32
CA ILE A 200 -42.55 -4.40 -2.48
C ILE A 200 -42.40 -4.77 -3.97
N ASN A 201 -43.38 -4.44 -4.82
CA ASN A 201 -43.31 -4.68 -6.26
C ASN A 201 -42.27 -3.78 -6.97
N SER A 202 -42.14 -2.53 -6.52
CA SER A 202 -41.09 -1.60 -7.00
C SER A 202 -39.69 -2.08 -6.60
N LEU A 203 -39.55 -2.56 -5.36
CA LEU A 203 -38.29 -3.08 -4.83
C LEU A 203 -37.89 -4.41 -5.52
N SER A 204 -38.85 -5.30 -5.78
CA SER A 204 -38.60 -6.56 -6.49
C SER A 204 -38.20 -6.33 -7.95
N ALA A 205 -38.84 -5.41 -8.66
CA ALA A 205 -38.45 -5.01 -10.01
C ALA A 205 -37.04 -4.39 -10.05
N SER A 206 -36.70 -3.54 -9.06
CA SER A 206 -35.37 -2.93 -8.93
C SER A 206 -34.27 -3.94 -8.64
N ILE A 207 -34.55 -4.95 -7.82
CA ILE A 207 -33.64 -6.07 -7.52
C ILE A 207 -33.41 -6.94 -8.76
N ILE A 208 -34.48 -7.25 -9.52
CA ILE A 208 -34.39 -8.04 -10.76
C ILE A 208 -33.61 -7.28 -11.85
N LYS A 209 -33.83 -5.97 -11.99
CA LYS A 209 -33.08 -5.10 -12.92
C LYS A 209 -31.59 -5.09 -12.60
N ARG A 210 -31.23 -4.89 -11.32
CA ARG A 210 -29.82 -4.92 -10.86
C ARG A 210 -29.17 -6.29 -11.04
N LYS A 211 -29.94 -7.38 -10.91
CA LYS A 211 -29.45 -8.75 -11.12
C LYS A 211 -29.17 -9.02 -12.61
N LYS A 212 -30.05 -8.55 -13.51
CA LYS A 212 -29.84 -8.61 -14.97
C LYS A 212 -28.66 -7.75 -15.44
N GLU A 213 -28.50 -6.53 -14.91
CA GLU A 213 -27.36 -5.65 -15.22
C GLU A 213 -26.02 -6.22 -14.74
N LYS A 214 -25.99 -6.86 -13.56
CA LYS A 214 -24.78 -7.57 -13.09
C LYS A 214 -24.45 -8.75 -14.01
N GLN A 215 -25.45 -9.51 -14.44
CA GLN A 215 -25.24 -10.67 -15.31
C GLN A 215 -24.77 -10.27 -16.71
N SER A 216 -25.35 -9.23 -17.32
CA SER A 216 -24.89 -8.76 -18.64
C SER A 216 -23.49 -8.14 -18.62
N ASN A 217 -23.09 -7.55 -17.50
CA ASN A 217 -21.73 -7.00 -17.35
C ASN A 217 -20.69 -8.12 -17.20
N GLU A 218 -21.01 -9.19 -16.47
CA GLU A 218 -20.15 -10.40 -16.40
C GLU A 218 -20.03 -11.09 -17.78
N ASP A 219 -21.11 -11.18 -18.54
CA ASP A 219 -21.09 -11.73 -19.91
C ASP A 219 -20.26 -10.85 -20.88
N CYS A 220 -20.29 -9.52 -20.69
CA CYS A 220 -19.45 -8.60 -21.44
C CYS A 220 -17.95 -8.78 -21.09
N ILE A 221 -17.63 -8.95 -19.81
CA ILE A 221 -16.26 -9.16 -19.32
C ILE A 221 -15.71 -10.49 -19.82
N THR A 222 -16.50 -11.57 -19.76
CA THR A 222 -16.08 -12.89 -20.26
C THR A 222 -15.85 -12.87 -21.77
N LYS A 223 -16.71 -12.19 -22.54
CA LYS A 223 -16.52 -11.98 -23.99
C LYS A 223 -15.21 -11.25 -24.29
N LYS A 224 -14.91 -10.15 -23.59
CA LYS A 224 -13.65 -9.41 -23.78
C LYS A 224 -12.42 -10.22 -23.38
N LYS A 225 -12.50 -11.04 -22.33
CA LYS A 225 -11.40 -11.95 -21.95
C LYS A 225 -11.12 -12.99 -23.03
N LEU A 226 -12.18 -13.55 -23.64
CA LEU A 226 -12.05 -14.52 -24.73
C LEU A 226 -11.42 -13.87 -25.97
N GLU A 227 -11.84 -12.65 -26.32
CA GLU A 227 -11.25 -11.88 -27.41
C GLU A 227 -9.74 -11.59 -27.19
N ILE A 228 -9.34 -11.21 -25.97
CA ILE A 228 -7.93 -11.01 -25.63
C ILE A 228 -7.13 -12.32 -25.78
N LEU A 229 -7.66 -13.45 -25.32
CA LEU A 229 -7.01 -14.75 -25.45
C LEU A 229 -6.83 -15.15 -26.93
N GLU A 230 -7.83 -14.88 -27.77
CA GLU A 230 -7.75 -15.16 -29.21
C GLU A 230 -6.70 -14.27 -29.89
N LEU A 231 -6.65 -12.98 -29.54
CA LEU A 231 -5.61 -12.07 -30.04
C LEU A 231 -4.20 -12.50 -29.62
N GLN A 232 -4.02 -12.95 -28.38
CA GLN A 232 -2.74 -13.49 -27.91
C GLN A 232 -2.32 -14.74 -28.69
N LYS A 233 -3.26 -15.65 -28.94
CA LYS A 233 -3.02 -16.85 -29.76
C LYS A 233 -2.63 -16.48 -31.19
N GLN A 234 -3.32 -15.52 -31.82
CA GLN A 234 -3.00 -15.06 -33.17
C GLN A 234 -1.60 -14.43 -33.24
N GLN A 235 -1.21 -13.62 -32.25
CA GLN A 235 0.13 -13.07 -32.15
C GLN A 235 1.20 -14.16 -32.05
N GLU A 236 0.94 -15.22 -31.29
CA GLU A 236 1.90 -16.33 -31.14
C GLU A 236 2.05 -17.15 -32.42
N VAL A 237 0.95 -17.40 -33.14
CA VAL A 237 0.99 -18.04 -34.46
C VAL A 237 1.84 -17.23 -35.44
N LEU A 238 1.63 -15.90 -35.50
CA LEU A 238 2.43 -15.02 -36.36
C LEU A 238 3.93 -15.03 -36.00
N LYS A 239 4.29 -15.16 -34.72
CA LYS A 239 5.70 -15.31 -34.30
C LYS A 239 6.29 -16.63 -34.78
N LEU A 240 5.53 -17.72 -34.69
CA LEU A 240 5.95 -19.03 -35.16
C LEU A 240 6.14 -19.04 -36.68
N GLU A 241 5.22 -18.42 -37.43
CA GLU A 241 5.35 -18.29 -38.88
C GLU A 241 6.59 -17.49 -39.29
N LYS A 242 6.86 -16.36 -38.63
CA LYS A 242 8.08 -15.58 -38.86
C LYS A 242 9.34 -16.42 -38.60
N THR A 243 9.35 -17.15 -37.49
CA THR A 243 10.47 -18.04 -37.13
C THR A 243 10.68 -19.13 -38.18
N LYS A 244 9.58 -19.74 -38.66
CA LYS A 244 9.63 -20.75 -39.72
C LYS A 244 10.28 -20.19 -40.99
N ILE A 245 9.86 -19.01 -41.45
CA ILE A 245 10.40 -18.36 -42.66
C ILE A 245 11.91 -18.08 -42.48
N ILE A 246 12.32 -17.59 -41.31
CA ILE A 246 13.74 -17.31 -41.02
C ILE A 246 14.58 -18.59 -41.12
N LEU A 247 14.10 -19.69 -40.53
CA LEU A 247 14.80 -20.98 -40.58
C LEU A 247 14.87 -21.53 -42.01
N GLU A 248 13.81 -21.35 -42.79
CA GLU A 248 13.76 -21.79 -44.18
C GLU A 248 14.76 -21.01 -45.05
N LEU A 249 14.88 -19.69 -44.85
CA LEU A 249 15.91 -18.86 -45.49
C LEU A 249 17.34 -19.25 -45.07
N ASP A 250 17.56 -19.57 -43.79
CA ASP A 250 18.86 -20.01 -43.28
C ASP A 250 19.29 -21.36 -43.88
N ILE A 251 18.34 -22.29 -44.03
CA ILE A 251 18.59 -23.56 -44.71
C ILE A 251 18.97 -23.31 -46.18
N GLU A 252 18.25 -22.45 -46.88
CA GLU A 252 18.52 -22.14 -48.29
C GLU A 252 19.90 -21.46 -48.46
N LEU A 253 20.22 -20.50 -47.59
CA LEU A 253 21.53 -19.85 -47.59
C LEU A 253 22.67 -20.87 -47.42
N LYS A 254 22.51 -21.82 -46.49
CA LYS A 254 23.50 -22.89 -46.27
C LYS A 254 23.64 -23.82 -47.47
N ARG A 255 22.56 -24.10 -48.19
CA ARG A 255 22.60 -24.90 -49.43
C ARG A 255 23.41 -24.20 -50.51
N VAL A 256 23.15 -22.92 -50.76
CA VAL A 256 23.88 -22.12 -51.75
C VAL A 256 25.35 -22.00 -51.40
N LEU A 257 25.68 -21.78 -50.13
CA LEU A 257 27.07 -21.73 -49.67
C LEU A 257 27.79 -23.07 -49.89
N LEU A 258 27.13 -24.18 -49.58
CA LEU A 258 27.69 -25.52 -49.82
C LEU A 258 27.98 -25.74 -51.31
N GLU A 259 27.04 -25.39 -52.19
CA GLU A 259 27.19 -25.53 -53.64
C GLU A 259 28.34 -24.67 -54.17
N SER A 260 28.45 -23.41 -53.71
CA SER A 260 29.57 -22.54 -54.10
C SER A 260 30.93 -23.11 -53.67
N ALA A 261 31.01 -23.66 -52.45
CA ALA A 261 32.24 -24.28 -51.95
C ALA A 261 32.61 -25.56 -52.74
N GLN A 262 31.61 -26.34 -53.18
CA GLN A 262 31.82 -27.51 -54.01
C GLN A 262 32.40 -27.13 -55.39
N LEU A 263 31.83 -26.10 -56.03
CA LEU A 263 32.32 -25.58 -57.30
C LEU A 263 33.76 -25.05 -57.18
N ASP A 264 34.08 -24.34 -56.11
CA ASP A 264 35.45 -23.86 -55.84
C ASP A 264 36.45 -25.02 -55.70
N LEU A 265 36.06 -26.09 -55.01
CA LEU A 265 36.89 -27.30 -54.88
C LEU A 265 37.09 -28.00 -56.23
N GLU A 266 36.04 -28.10 -57.04
CA GLU A 266 36.15 -28.66 -58.39
C GLU A 266 37.06 -27.82 -59.28
N PHE A 267 36.96 -26.49 -59.22
CA PHE A 267 37.81 -25.59 -59.97
C PHE A 267 39.28 -25.73 -59.57
N LYS A 268 39.57 -25.76 -58.25
CA LYS A 268 40.92 -26.03 -57.72
C LYS A 268 41.44 -27.40 -58.15
N ARG A 269 40.59 -28.43 -58.16
CA ARG A 269 40.97 -29.78 -58.61
C ARG A 269 41.30 -29.80 -60.10
N LYS A 270 40.54 -29.10 -60.95
CA LYS A 270 40.82 -29.02 -62.39
C LYS A 270 42.11 -28.25 -62.69
N THR A 271 42.38 -27.18 -61.94
CA THR A 271 43.61 -26.37 -62.11
C THR A 271 44.87 -27.05 -61.57
N LEU A 272 44.78 -27.91 -60.55
CA LEU A 272 45.91 -28.68 -60.00
C LEU A 272 46.22 -29.98 -60.76
N ASN A 273 45.34 -30.46 -61.65
CA ASN A 273 45.54 -31.66 -62.47
C ASN A 273 46.00 -31.35 -63.92
N LEU A 274 46.51 -30.12 -64.15
CA LEU A 274 47.29 -29.71 -65.32
C LEU A 274 48.76 -29.55 -64.90
#